data_AF-A0A820R7R7-F1
#
_entry.id   AF-A0A820R7R7-F1
#
_cell.length_a   1.000
_cell.length_b   1.000
_cell.length_c   1.000
_cell.angle_alpha   90.00
_cell.angle_beta   90.00
_cell.angle_gamma   90.00
#
_symmetry.space_group_name_H-M   'P 1'
#
loop_
_entity.id
_entity.type
_entity.pdbx_description
1 polymer ?
#
loop_
_entity_poly.entity_id
_entity_poly.type
_entity_poly.pdbx_seq_one_letter_code
_entity_poly.pdbx_strand_id
1 'polypeptide(L)'
;MIDSRIGDDDTEKLLFHGCPYASAEQILNNGFDHLRIGRNGTYYGHGFYFSASRTVSDRYALPDPLTNEKRILMCRVLIGRSCQGNPTMRTCPSNYDSTTGQSNIHVVYSNRHVLPEYLITYK
;
A
#
# COMPACT_ATOMS: atom_id res chain seq x y z
N MET A 1 12.44 -23.61 -15.72
CA MET A 1 12.53 -23.56 -14.24
C MET A 1 11.26 -22.92 -13.73
N ILE A 2 10.53 -23.59 -12.85
CA ILE A 2 9.43 -22.95 -12.11
C ILE A 2 10.10 -21.97 -11.15
N ASP A 3 9.61 -20.75 -11.17
CA ASP A 3 10.06 -19.71 -10.28
C ASP A 3 9.85 -20.14 -8.83
N SER A 4 10.92 -20.18 -8.02
CA SER A 4 10.87 -20.61 -6.61
C SER A 4 10.03 -19.67 -5.73
N ARG A 5 9.50 -18.58 -6.31
CA ARG A 5 8.54 -17.65 -5.71
C ARG A 5 7.08 -18.10 -5.87
N ILE A 6 6.78 -19.08 -6.73
CA ILE A 6 5.40 -19.55 -6.97
C ILE A 6 5.00 -20.56 -5.90
N GLY A 7 3.99 -20.23 -5.09
CA GLY A 7 3.40 -21.12 -4.08
C GLY A 7 3.77 -20.85 -2.62
N ASP A 8 4.45 -19.73 -2.33
CA ASP A 8 4.63 -19.27 -0.96
C ASP A 8 3.38 -18.48 -0.51
N ASP A 9 2.67 -18.96 0.52
CA ASP A 9 1.39 -18.38 0.97
C ASP A 9 1.53 -16.92 1.45
N ASP A 10 2.74 -16.44 1.72
CA ASP A 10 3.01 -15.09 2.20
C ASP A 10 3.28 -14.07 1.06
N THR A 11 3.19 -14.51 -0.21
CA THR A 11 3.44 -13.69 -1.41
C THR A 11 2.34 -12.65 -1.66
N GLU A 12 1.09 -12.97 -1.36
CA GLU A 12 -0.06 -12.08 -1.48
C GLU A 12 -0.69 -11.83 -0.11
N LYS A 13 -0.95 -10.56 0.24
CA LYS A 13 -1.57 -10.20 1.52
C LYS A 13 -2.76 -9.28 1.30
N LEU A 14 -3.81 -9.49 2.09
CA LEU A 14 -4.91 -8.55 2.19
C LEU A 14 -4.57 -7.47 3.23
N LEU A 15 -4.37 -6.23 2.78
CA LEU A 15 -3.83 -5.13 3.61
C LEU A 15 -4.64 -3.85 3.45
N PHE A 16 -4.57 -2.97 4.45
CA PHE A 16 -5.25 -1.68 4.45
C PHE A 16 -4.38 -0.56 3.87
N HIS A 17 -4.97 0.28 3.03
CA HIS A 17 -4.41 1.52 2.53
C HIS A 17 -5.27 2.71 2.97
N GLY A 18 -4.71 3.53 3.85
CA GLY A 18 -5.33 4.79 4.27
C GLY A 18 -4.94 5.93 3.35
N CYS A 19 -5.91 6.70 2.90
CA CYS A 19 -5.69 7.87 2.05
C CYS A 19 -6.80 8.92 2.27
N PRO A 20 -6.61 10.17 1.82
CA PRO A 20 -7.67 11.17 1.87
C PRO A 20 -8.93 10.70 1.14
N TYR A 21 -10.12 11.08 1.64
CA TYR A 21 -11.42 10.64 1.11
C TYR A 21 -11.54 10.71 -0.43
N ALA A 22 -11.17 11.85 -1.02
CA ALA A 22 -11.20 12.05 -2.47
C ALA A 22 -10.16 11.20 -3.23
N SER A 23 -9.06 10.82 -2.57
CA SER A 23 -8.02 9.97 -3.18
C SER A 23 -8.48 8.53 -3.33
N ALA A 24 -9.32 8.02 -2.41
CA ALA A 24 -9.84 6.65 -2.50
C ALA A 24 -10.61 6.43 -3.81
N GLU A 25 -11.44 7.40 -4.20
CA GLU A 25 -12.21 7.34 -5.46
C GLU A 25 -11.31 7.45 -6.70
N GLN A 26 -10.28 8.30 -6.64
CA GLN A 26 -9.29 8.38 -7.72
C GLN A 26 -8.54 7.06 -7.91
N ILE A 27 -8.20 6.37 -6.81
CA ILE A 27 -7.52 5.07 -6.85
C ILE A 27 -8.46 4.00 -7.42
N LEU A 28 -9.74 3.98 -7.05
CA LEU A 28 -10.69 3.01 -7.59
C LEU A 28 -10.91 3.17 -9.10
N ASN A 29 -10.94 4.41 -9.59
CA ASN A 29 -11.18 4.69 -11.00
C ASN A 29 -9.93 4.53 -11.89
N ASN A 30 -8.75 4.89 -11.36
CA ASN A 30 -7.53 4.99 -12.16
C ASN A 30 -6.40 4.04 -11.72
N GLY A 31 -6.62 3.27 -10.65
CA GLY A 31 -5.58 2.51 -9.97
C GLY A 31 -4.62 3.40 -9.18
N PHE A 32 -3.60 2.76 -8.61
CA PHE A 32 -2.51 3.45 -7.93
C PHE A 32 -1.60 4.16 -8.94
N ASP A 33 -1.42 5.47 -8.79
CA ASP A 33 -0.63 6.29 -9.71
C ASP A 33 0.80 6.53 -9.20
N HIS A 34 1.78 6.05 -9.97
CA HIS A 34 3.20 6.21 -9.69
C HIS A 34 3.64 7.68 -9.59
N LEU A 35 3.00 8.59 -10.32
CA LEU A 35 3.32 10.02 -10.31
C LEU A 35 2.93 10.70 -8.98
N ARG A 36 2.17 9.99 -8.13
CA ARG A 36 1.75 10.46 -6.80
C ARG A 36 2.57 9.85 -5.67
N ILE A 37 3.47 8.92 -5.98
CA ILE A 37 4.39 8.33 -5.01
C ILE A 37 5.33 9.42 -4.47
N GLY A 38 5.69 9.29 -3.19
CA GLY A 38 6.72 10.12 -2.59
C GLY A 38 6.25 11.50 -2.13
N ARG A 39 4.95 11.81 -2.30
CA ARG A 39 4.35 13.04 -1.76
C ARG A 39 4.17 12.98 -0.25
N ASN A 40 3.97 11.78 0.30
CA ASN A 40 3.78 11.54 1.73
C ASN A 40 4.43 10.21 2.14
N GLY A 41 4.80 10.10 3.42
CA GLY A 41 5.09 8.82 4.07
C GLY A 41 6.26 8.05 3.50
N THR A 42 7.40 8.66 3.15
CA THR A 42 8.51 8.00 2.43
C THR A 42 9.50 7.23 3.30
N TYR A 43 9.23 7.02 4.59
CA TYR A 43 10.24 6.55 5.54
C TYR A 43 10.82 5.15 5.21
N TYR A 44 10.04 4.29 4.55
CA TYR A 44 10.45 2.95 4.12
C TYR A 44 10.63 2.84 2.59
N GLY A 45 10.66 3.98 1.90
CA GLY A 45 10.84 4.09 0.45
C GLY A 45 9.76 4.93 -0.23
N HIS A 46 10.03 5.35 -1.46
CA HIS A 46 9.08 6.02 -2.33
C HIS A 46 8.24 4.97 -3.05
N GLY A 47 7.18 4.49 -2.40
CA GLY A 47 6.22 3.56 -3.00
C GLY A 47 4.79 3.74 -2.46
N PHE A 48 3.94 2.75 -2.69
CA PHE A 48 2.59 2.68 -2.15
C PHE A 48 2.58 1.92 -0.83
N TYR A 49 1.99 2.51 0.21
CA TYR A 49 2.07 2.03 1.58
C TYR A 49 0.82 1.26 2.00
N PHE A 50 1.02 0.11 2.62
CA PHE A 50 -0.04 -0.78 3.12
C PHE A 50 0.29 -1.24 4.54
N SER A 51 -0.73 -1.60 5.32
CA SER A 51 -0.53 -2.16 6.65
C SER A 51 -1.54 -3.26 6.94
N ALA A 52 -1.12 -4.27 7.70
CA ALA A 52 -2.05 -5.26 8.27
C ALA A 52 -2.95 -4.66 9.36
N SER A 53 -2.61 -3.49 9.90
CA SER A 53 -3.37 -2.82 10.95
C SER A 53 -4.25 -1.70 10.38
N ARG A 54 -5.57 -1.85 10.55
CA ARG A 54 -6.53 -0.78 10.23
C ARG A 54 -6.19 0.52 10.97
N THR A 55 -5.79 0.44 12.23
CA THR A 55 -5.45 1.61 13.06
C THR A 55 -4.24 2.37 12.50
N VAL A 56 -3.24 1.65 11.97
CA VAL A 56 -2.09 2.27 11.32
C VAL A 56 -2.52 3.05 10.08
N SER A 57 -3.37 2.46 9.25
CA SER A 57 -3.89 3.07 8.02
C SER A 57 -4.90 4.21 8.28
N ASP A 58 -5.71 4.12 9.33
CA ASP A 58 -6.67 5.18 9.72
C ASP A 58 -5.99 6.53 10.00
N ARG A 59 -4.74 6.54 10.45
CA ARG A 59 -3.94 7.78 10.63
C ARG A 59 -3.77 8.57 9.33
N TYR A 60 -3.92 7.92 8.18
CA TYR A 60 -3.81 8.51 6.84
C TYR A 60 -5.17 8.65 6.13
N ALA A 61 -6.25 8.14 6.73
CA ALA A 61 -7.61 8.23 6.21
C ALA A 61 -8.22 9.61 6.54
N LEU A 62 -7.79 10.65 5.81
CA LEU A 62 -8.29 12.01 6.03
C LEU A 62 -9.77 12.09 5.63
N PRO A 63 -10.65 12.60 6.52
CA PRO A 63 -12.08 12.61 6.27
C PRO A 63 -12.48 13.61 5.19
N ASP A 64 -13.66 13.41 4.62
CA ASP A 64 -14.34 14.42 3.83
C ASP A 64 -14.74 15.62 4.71
N PRO A 65 -14.39 16.87 4.34
CA PRO A 65 -14.66 18.04 5.17
C PRO A 65 -16.14 18.35 5.39
N LEU A 66 -17.04 17.87 4.52
CA LEU A 66 -18.47 18.19 4.59
C LEU A 66 -19.25 17.16 5.40
N THR A 67 -18.96 15.88 5.21
CA THR A 67 -19.69 14.74 5.80
C THR A 67 -19.00 14.13 7.02
N ASN A 68 -17.71 14.46 7.21
CA ASN A 68 -16.80 13.87 8.18
C ASN A 68 -16.62 12.34 8.01
N GLU A 69 -16.92 11.81 6.83
CA GLU A 69 -16.70 10.40 6.51
C GLU A 69 -15.25 10.12 6.14
N LYS A 70 -14.75 8.97 6.55
CA LYS A 70 -13.43 8.44 6.18
C LYS A 70 -13.57 7.25 5.25
N ARG A 71 -12.55 7.04 4.43
CA ARG A 71 -12.43 5.89 3.52
C ARG A 71 -11.09 5.19 3.72
N ILE A 72 -11.10 3.87 3.81
CA ILE A 72 -9.92 3.01 3.74
C ILE A 72 -10.14 1.99 2.63
N LEU A 73 -9.10 1.77 1.81
CA LEU A 73 -9.09 0.67 0.85
C LEU A 73 -8.51 -0.58 1.52
N MET A 74 -9.12 -1.73 1.27
CA MET A 74 -8.54 -3.03 1.59
C MET A 74 -8.15 -3.69 0.27
N CYS A 75 -6.87 -4.01 0.12
CA CYS A 75 -6.28 -4.42 -1.14
C CYS A 75 -5.59 -5.77 -1.00
N ARG A 76 -5.68 -6.61 -2.03
CA ARG A 76 -4.72 -7.71 -2.24
C ARG A 76 -3.44 -7.11 -2.79
N VAL A 77 -2.33 -7.38 -2.12
CA VAL A 77 -1.03 -6.82 -2.44
C VAL A 77 -0.04 -7.95 -2.64
N LEU A 78 0.62 -7.97 -3.80
CA LEU A 78 1.74 -8.86 -4.09
C LEU A 78 2.99 -8.29 -3.39
N ILE A 79 3.30 -8.85 -2.23
CA ILE A 79 4.44 -8.48 -1.38
C ILE A 79 5.71 -9.15 -1.90
N GLY A 80 5.65 -10.44 -2.23
CA GLY A 80 6.84 -11.21 -2.59
C GLY A 80 7.92 -11.14 -1.52
N ARG A 81 9.18 -11.10 -1.94
CA ARG A 81 10.32 -10.98 -1.02
C ARG A 81 10.47 -9.54 -0.56
N SER A 82 10.41 -9.33 0.74
CA SER A 82 10.57 -7.99 1.31
C SER A 82 11.93 -7.80 1.96
N CYS A 83 12.54 -6.62 1.79
CA CYS A 83 13.69 -6.18 2.59
C CYS A 83 13.34 -4.98 3.48
N GLN A 84 14.23 -4.61 4.41
CA GLN A 84 14.05 -3.39 5.20
C GLN A 84 14.07 -2.15 4.30
N GLY A 85 13.03 -1.33 4.42
CA GLY A 85 12.92 -0.08 3.67
C GLY A 85 13.72 1.07 4.29
N ASN A 86 14.09 2.05 3.46
CA ASN A 86 14.70 3.31 3.92
C ASN A 86 14.25 4.50 3.05
N PRO A 87 14.46 5.75 3.52
CA PRO A 87 13.90 6.93 2.84
C PRO A 87 14.48 7.26 1.47
N THR A 88 15.62 6.69 1.07
CA THR A 88 16.25 6.99 -0.23
C THR A 88 15.84 6.01 -1.33
N MET A 89 15.18 4.90 -0.97
CA MET A 89 14.78 3.85 -1.90
C MET A 89 13.63 4.31 -2.80
N ARG A 90 13.85 4.32 -4.12
CA ARG A 90 12.81 4.56 -5.14
C ARG A 90 12.25 3.26 -5.74
N THR A 91 12.93 2.16 -5.48
CA THR A 91 12.58 0.79 -5.85
C THR A 91 13.20 -0.15 -4.83
N CYS A 92 12.72 -1.39 -4.76
CA CYS A 92 13.39 -2.47 -4.04
C CYS A 92 14.68 -2.92 -4.78
N PRO A 93 15.67 -3.49 -4.07
CA PRO A 93 16.85 -4.11 -4.69
C PRO A 93 16.49 -5.34 -5.54
N SER A 94 17.37 -5.77 -6.43
CA SER A 94 17.09 -6.78 -7.49
C SER A 94 16.56 -8.15 -7.03
N ASN A 95 16.74 -8.52 -5.76
CA ASN A 95 16.30 -9.79 -5.20
C ASN A 95 15.03 -9.69 -4.33
N TYR A 96 14.40 -8.51 -4.31
CA TYR A 96 13.22 -8.20 -3.51
C TYR A 96 12.14 -7.58 -4.40
N ASP A 97 10.90 -7.74 -3.97
CA ASP A 97 9.70 -7.27 -4.68
C ASP A 97 9.01 -6.11 -3.93
N SER A 98 9.30 -5.98 -2.62
CA SER A 98 8.77 -4.92 -1.75
C SER A 98 9.80 -4.48 -0.70
N THR A 99 9.46 -3.44 0.06
CA THR A 99 10.10 -3.16 1.36
C THR A 99 9.12 -3.25 2.52
N THR A 100 9.66 -3.44 3.72
CA THR A 100 8.91 -3.48 4.97
C THR A 100 9.47 -2.50 5.97
N GLY A 101 8.61 -2.07 6.89
CA GLY A 101 8.92 -1.18 7.99
C GLY A 101 8.38 -1.69 9.33
N GLN A 102 8.44 -0.82 10.34
CA GLN A 102 7.83 -1.09 11.65
C GLN A 102 6.31 -1.32 11.52
N SER A 103 5.75 -2.03 12.50
CA SER A 103 4.30 -2.30 12.59
C SER A 103 3.70 -2.98 11.34
N ASN A 104 4.48 -3.83 10.66
CA ASN A 104 4.07 -4.54 9.45
C ASN A 104 3.54 -3.57 8.38
N ILE A 105 4.25 -2.46 8.19
CA ILE A 105 4.07 -1.58 7.04
C ILE A 105 4.78 -2.22 5.86
N HIS A 106 4.08 -2.34 4.73
CA HIS A 106 4.60 -2.86 3.48
C HIS A 106 4.57 -1.77 2.42
N VAL A 107 5.61 -1.70 1.59
CA VAL A 107 5.72 -0.74 0.49
C VAL A 107 5.98 -1.48 -0.80
N VAL A 108 5.12 -1.27 -1.79
CA VAL A 108 5.32 -1.80 -3.15
C VAL A 108 5.54 -0.67 -4.15
N TYR A 109 6.31 -0.98 -5.19
CA TYR A 109 6.82 0.01 -6.15
C TYR A 109 6.19 -0.13 -7.54
N SER A 110 5.16 -0.96 -7.68
CA SER A 110 4.42 -1.18 -8.92
C SER A 110 2.91 -1.21 -8.64
N ASN A 111 2.13 -0.48 -9.42
CA ASN A 111 0.67 -0.49 -9.32
C ASN A 111 0.06 -1.83 -9.74
N ARG A 112 0.77 -2.60 -10.55
CA ARG A 112 0.40 -3.97 -10.94
C ARG A 112 0.46 -4.96 -9.78
N HIS A 113 1.08 -4.58 -8.66
CA HIS A 113 1.15 -5.40 -7.45
C HIS A 113 -0.05 -5.18 -6.52
N VAL A 114 -1.02 -4.34 -6.90
CA VAL A 114 -2.11 -3.97 -6.01
C VAL A 114 -3.46 -4.12 -6.70
N LEU A 115 -4.37 -4.83 -6.04
CA LEU A 115 -5.76 -4.94 -6.40
C LEU A 115 -6.63 -4.41 -5.24
N PRO A 116 -7.26 -3.23 -5.36
CA PRO A 116 -8.31 -2.83 -4.43
C PRO A 116 -9.47 -3.82 -4.47
N GLU A 117 -9.82 -4.41 -3.33
CA GLU A 117 -10.91 -5.40 -3.23
C GLU A 117 -12.13 -4.80 -2.53
N TYR A 118 -11.91 -3.98 -1.50
CA TYR A 118 -12.98 -3.35 -0.73
C TYR A 118 -12.71 -1.86 -0.48
N LEU A 119 -13.79 -1.07 -0.49
CA LEU A 119 -13.82 0.28 0.05
C LEU A 119 -14.61 0.27 1.36
N ILE A 120 -13.94 0.61 2.46
CA ILE A 120 -14.56 0.70 3.79
C ILE A 120 -14.83 2.17 4.08
N THR A 121 -16.10 2.53 4.28
CA THR A 121 -16.52 3.89 4.66
C THR A 121 -17.03 3.90 6.10
N TYR A 122 -16.55 4.84 6.91
CA TYR A 122 -16.88 4.95 8.34
C TYR A 122 -16.73 6.39 8.84
N LYS A 123 -17.01 6.63 10.12
CA LYS A 123 -16.81 7.90 10.82
C LYS A 123 -15.94 7.68 12.05
#